data_AF-A0A934G1K4-F1
#
_entry.id   AF-A0A934G1K4-F1
#
_cell.length_a   1.000
_cell.length_b   1.000
_cell.length_c   1.000
_cell.angle_alpha   90.00
_cell.angle_beta   90.00
_cell.angle_gamma   90.00
#
_symmetry.space_group_name_H-M   'P 1'
#
loop_
_entity.id
_entity.type
_entity.pdbx_description
1 polymer ?
#
loop_
_entity_poly.entity_id
_entity_poly.type
_entity_poly.pdbx_seq_one_letter_code
_entity_poly.pdbx_strand_id
1 'polypeptide(L)'
;MPSEEVYGYDGERTEPPTERSRERARLEGRAAVSREAGLFFITLAGVVVLYYAGAWGLMGAAGFMQRSFKAAALHPGGMGLADATTVLRAGSFAFVYLIAPLAALPVAGFLSQAVQSGFVSTGRLRPQAARLNPFENLRRLFPAGTGVGALKTAVKLSLLGYAVYAGAVSQAPLLPVMASMDAVTAAGFMARSVFTMMTGVLWALLAVAVIDYAYERWLFERSIMVSRAELKAESAEAEGDPAVRARIRKAQAEAIGRGGR
;
A
#
# COMPACT_ATOMS: atom_id res chain seq x y z
N MET A 1 -22.38 14.20 21.08
CA MET A 1 -20.97 14.28 21.49
C MET A 1 -20.92 15.07 22.78
N PRO A 2 -20.69 14.40 23.92
CA PRO A 2 -20.03 15.05 25.04
C PRO A 2 -19.12 14.07 25.81
N SER A 3 -17.79 14.26 25.78
CA SER A 3 -16.89 13.80 26.87
C SER A 3 -15.41 14.20 26.73
N GLU A 4 -15.01 15.07 25.79
CA GLU A 4 -13.60 15.52 25.74
C GLU A 4 -13.22 16.52 26.85
N GLU A 5 -14.16 16.93 27.71
CA GLU A 5 -13.93 18.04 28.67
C GLU A 5 -13.54 17.67 30.11
N VAL A 6 -13.29 16.40 30.49
CA VAL A 6 -13.12 16.07 31.93
C VAL A 6 -11.76 15.48 32.34
N TYR A 7 -10.83 15.19 31.43
CA TYR A 7 -9.49 14.76 31.86
C TYR A 7 -8.38 15.49 31.12
N GLY A 8 -8.08 16.70 31.60
CA GLY A 8 -6.79 17.34 31.40
C GLY A 8 -5.71 16.55 32.13
N TYR A 9 -5.22 15.48 31.52
CA TYR A 9 -3.99 14.82 31.95
C TYR A 9 -2.81 15.45 31.20
N ASP A 10 -2.43 16.65 31.63
CA ASP A 10 -1.23 17.39 31.18
C ASP A 10 0.06 16.74 31.76
N GLY A 11 0.27 15.47 31.43
CA GLY A 11 1.51 14.75 31.72
C GLY A 11 2.15 14.25 30.43
N GLU A 12 3.47 14.35 30.32
CA GLU A 12 4.20 13.78 29.18
C GLU A 12 3.85 12.29 29.02
N ARG A 13 3.49 11.89 27.80
CA ARG A 13 3.14 10.51 27.45
C ARG A 13 4.42 9.68 27.30
N THR A 14 4.90 9.15 28.41
CA THR A 14 6.18 8.43 28.50
C THR A 14 6.01 6.93 28.72
N GLU A 15 4.81 6.47 29.10
CA GLU A 15 4.56 5.05 29.39
C GLU A 15 4.20 4.28 28.11
N PRO A 16 4.59 2.99 28.03
CA PRO A 16 4.33 2.18 26.84
C PRO A 16 2.82 2.03 26.58
N PRO A 17 2.39 1.87 25.32
CA PRO A 17 0.98 1.77 24.98
C PRO A 17 0.31 0.56 25.62
N THR A 18 -0.83 0.78 26.28
CA THR A 18 -1.68 -0.29 26.83
C THR A 18 -2.51 -0.95 25.73
N GLU A 19 -3.08 -2.13 26.01
CA GLU A 19 -3.98 -2.81 25.07
C GLU A 19 -5.20 -1.95 24.72
N ARG A 20 -5.75 -1.22 25.70
CA ARG A 20 -6.85 -0.27 25.49
C ARG A 20 -6.46 0.89 24.59
N SER A 21 -5.26 1.46 24.75
CA SER A 21 -4.76 2.51 23.83
C SER A 21 -4.67 1.98 22.39
N ARG A 22 -4.17 0.75 22.21
CA ARG A 22 -4.11 0.09 20.88
C ARG A 22 -5.51 -0.17 20.31
N GLU A 23 -6.46 -0.58 21.15
CA GLU A 23 -7.85 -0.80 20.74
C GLU A 23 -8.53 0.51 20.34
N ARG A 24 -8.38 1.59 21.13
CA ARG A 24 -8.87 2.93 20.78
C ARG A 24 -8.29 3.41 19.44
N ALA A 25 -6.99 3.22 19.23
CA ALA A 25 -6.35 3.56 17.96
C ALA A 25 -6.97 2.78 16.79
N ARG A 26 -7.26 1.48 16.95
CA ARG A 26 -7.96 0.67 15.94
C ARG A 26 -9.40 1.14 15.69
N LEU A 27 -10.14 1.50 16.73
CA LEU A 27 -11.52 2.01 16.64
C LEU A 27 -11.59 3.36 15.90
N GLU A 28 -10.61 4.24 16.13
CA GLU A 28 -10.44 5.51 15.41
C GLU A 28 -9.87 5.33 13.98
N GLY A 29 -9.54 4.09 13.65
CA GLY A 29 -8.98 3.69 12.39
C GLY A 29 -7.54 4.17 12.15
N ARG A 30 -6.77 4.42 13.20
CA ARG A 30 -5.36 4.77 13.13
C ARG A 30 -4.50 3.50 13.09
N ALA A 31 -3.56 3.47 12.15
CA ALA A 31 -2.59 2.40 11.98
C ALA A 31 -1.31 2.95 11.35
N ALA A 32 -0.20 2.27 11.56
CA ALA A 32 1.06 2.54 10.85
C ALA A 32 0.89 2.17 9.36
N VAL A 33 1.18 3.12 8.48
CA VAL A 33 1.09 2.92 7.02
C VAL A 33 2.32 3.55 6.38
N SER A 34 3.12 2.70 5.72
CA SER A 34 4.26 3.10 4.90
C SER A 34 3.84 3.29 3.45
N ARG A 35 4.24 4.43 2.89
CA ARG A 35 4.05 4.73 1.47
C ARG A 35 4.97 3.86 0.61
N GLU A 36 6.18 3.60 1.09
CA GLU A 36 7.19 2.80 0.37
C GLU A 36 6.79 1.33 0.28
N ALA A 37 6.18 0.78 1.34
CA ALA A 37 5.57 -0.55 1.27
C ALA A 37 4.45 -0.62 0.23
N GLY A 38 3.63 0.42 0.14
CA GLY A 38 2.64 0.59 -0.94
C GLY A 38 3.26 0.48 -2.33
N LEU A 39 4.31 1.26 -2.58
CA LEU A 39 5.04 1.26 -3.85
C LEU A 39 5.63 -0.12 -4.16
N PHE A 40 6.30 -0.75 -3.19
CA PHE A 40 6.86 -2.09 -3.34
C PHE A 40 5.82 -3.12 -3.80
N PHE A 41 4.67 -3.22 -3.13
CA PHE A 41 3.63 -4.20 -3.47
C PHE A 41 3.01 -3.96 -4.85
N ILE A 42 2.77 -2.70 -5.22
CA ILE A 42 2.24 -2.35 -6.55
C ILE A 42 3.27 -2.69 -7.64
N THR A 43 4.54 -2.36 -7.43
CA THR A 43 5.61 -2.71 -8.38
C THR A 43 5.79 -4.22 -8.48
N LEU A 44 5.75 -4.95 -7.36
CA LEU A 44 5.83 -6.41 -7.33
C LEU A 44 4.68 -7.03 -8.14
N ALA A 45 3.45 -6.57 -7.92
CA ALA A 45 2.30 -7.01 -8.67
C ALA A 45 2.46 -6.72 -10.17
N GLY A 46 2.96 -5.54 -10.53
CA GLY A 46 3.28 -5.18 -11.92
C GLY A 46 4.29 -6.12 -12.56
N VAL A 47 5.36 -6.48 -11.84
CA VAL A 47 6.38 -7.44 -12.32
C VAL A 47 5.77 -8.83 -12.50
N VAL A 48 4.98 -9.31 -11.54
CA VAL A 48 4.31 -10.62 -11.62
C VAL A 48 3.34 -10.67 -12.79
N VAL A 49 2.51 -9.62 -12.95
CA VAL A 49 1.58 -9.49 -14.07
C VAL A 49 2.34 -9.48 -15.40
N LEU A 50 3.41 -8.70 -15.50
CA LEU A 50 4.21 -8.63 -16.72
C LEU A 50 4.87 -9.98 -17.03
N TYR A 51 5.34 -10.71 -16.02
CA TYR A 51 5.98 -12.01 -16.18
C TYR A 51 5.01 -13.07 -16.71
N TYR A 52 3.82 -13.18 -16.14
CA TYR A 52 2.86 -14.22 -16.51
C TYR A 52 1.97 -13.85 -17.71
N ALA A 53 1.59 -12.58 -17.84
CA ALA A 53 0.63 -12.12 -18.86
C ALA A 53 1.27 -11.28 -19.97
N GLY A 54 2.50 -10.78 -19.80
CA GLY A 54 3.16 -9.93 -20.79
C GLY A 54 3.36 -10.63 -22.14
N ALA A 55 3.70 -11.92 -22.12
CA ALA A 55 3.83 -12.72 -23.34
C ALA A 55 2.50 -12.81 -24.12
N TRP A 56 1.37 -13.00 -23.42
CA TRP A 56 0.05 -13.02 -24.05
C TRP A 56 -0.32 -11.67 -24.66
N GLY A 57 0.00 -10.57 -23.97
CA GLY A 57 -0.17 -9.21 -24.50
C GLY A 57 0.65 -8.98 -25.77
N LEU A 58 1.93 -9.38 -25.78
CA LEU A 58 2.81 -9.27 -26.94
C LEU A 58 2.32 -10.13 -28.11
N MET A 59 1.92 -11.38 -27.86
CA MET A 59 1.36 -12.27 -28.89
C MET A 59 0.04 -11.72 -29.45
N GLY A 60 -0.81 -11.16 -28.60
CA GLY A 60 -2.06 -10.50 -29.01
C GLY A 60 -1.78 -9.30 -29.91
N ALA A 61 -0.86 -8.42 -29.52
CA ALA A 61 -0.45 -7.25 -30.29
C ALA A 61 0.18 -7.63 -31.63
N ALA A 62 1.09 -8.61 -31.65
CA ALA A 62 1.68 -9.14 -32.87
C ALA A 62 0.62 -9.74 -33.80
N GLY A 63 -0.31 -10.51 -33.25
CA GLY A 63 -1.42 -11.11 -34.00
C GLY A 63 -2.39 -10.06 -34.58
N PHE A 64 -2.64 -8.97 -33.86
CA PHE A 64 -3.40 -7.84 -34.37
C PHE A 64 -2.66 -7.16 -35.52
N MET A 65 -1.38 -6.83 -35.33
CA MET A 65 -0.54 -6.17 -36.33
C MET A 65 -0.44 -7.00 -37.62
N GLN A 66 -0.22 -8.31 -37.53
CA GLN A 66 -0.18 -9.21 -38.67
C GLN A 66 -1.50 -9.21 -39.46
N ARG A 67 -2.65 -9.26 -38.78
CA ARG A 67 -3.97 -9.25 -39.43
C ARG A 67 -4.27 -7.91 -40.07
N SER A 68 -3.92 -6.80 -39.41
CA SER A 68 -4.07 -5.45 -39.94
C SER A 68 -3.26 -5.24 -41.22
N PHE A 69 -1.99 -5.65 -41.23
CA PHE A 69 -1.16 -5.54 -42.43
C PHE A 69 -1.60 -6.47 -43.54
N LYS A 70 -2.01 -7.71 -43.22
CA LYS A 70 -2.54 -8.64 -44.22
C LYS A 70 -3.80 -8.08 -44.89
N ALA A 71 -4.72 -7.52 -44.11
CA ALA A 71 -5.94 -6.90 -44.63
C ALA A 71 -5.63 -5.68 -45.51
N ALA A 72 -4.68 -4.83 -45.10
CA ALA A 72 -4.25 -3.67 -45.89
C ALA A 72 -3.57 -4.07 -47.21
N ALA A 73 -2.75 -5.14 -47.19
CA ALA A 73 -2.05 -5.62 -48.38
C ALA A 73 -2.98 -6.30 -49.40
N LEU A 74 -3.99 -7.04 -48.92
CA LEU A 74 -4.95 -7.75 -49.79
C LEU A 74 -6.00 -6.81 -50.41
N HIS A 75 -6.29 -5.68 -49.77
CA HIS A 75 -7.33 -4.76 -50.21
C HIS A 75 -6.86 -3.29 -50.26
N PRO A 76 -6.01 -2.92 -51.24
CA PRO A 76 -5.46 -1.56 -51.35
C PRO A 76 -6.50 -0.45 -51.58
N GLY A 77 -7.67 -0.80 -52.13
CA GLY A 77 -8.77 0.12 -52.43
C GLY A 77 -9.82 0.28 -51.31
N GLY A 78 -9.64 -0.40 -50.18
CA GLY A 78 -10.59 -0.35 -49.06
C GLY A 78 -10.88 -1.73 -48.48
N MET A 79 -10.98 -1.80 -47.15
CA MET A 79 -11.14 -3.05 -46.41
C MET A 79 -12.59 -3.56 -46.49
N GLY A 80 -12.79 -4.82 -46.88
CA GLY A 80 -14.10 -5.48 -46.84
C GLY A 80 -14.58 -5.71 -45.41
N LEU A 81 -15.91 -5.88 -45.24
CA LEU A 81 -16.52 -6.06 -43.91
C LEU A 81 -15.97 -7.29 -43.14
N ALA A 82 -15.64 -8.36 -43.85
CA ALA A 82 -15.10 -9.60 -43.27
C ALA A 82 -13.67 -9.40 -42.71
N ASP A 83 -12.82 -8.64 -43.40
CA ASP A 83 -11.48 -8.32 -42.92
C ASP A 83 -11.54 -7.31 -41.78
N ALA A 84 -12.41 -6.30 -41.90
CA ALA A 84 -12.65 -5.32 -40.84
C ALA A 84 -13.08 -5.98 -39.53
N THR A 85 -14.03 -6.91 -39.58
CA THR A 85 -14.47 -7.67 -38.40
C THR A 85 -13.35 -8.58 -37.85
N THR A 86 -12.53 -9.17 -38.70
CA THR A 86 -11.38 -10.00 -38.27
C THR A 86 -10.32 -9.17 -37.56
N VAL A 87 -9.97 -8.00 -38.12
CA VAL A 87 -9.01 -7.06 -37.53
C VAL A 87 -9.55 -6.49 -36.22
N LEU A 88 -10.82 -6.07 -36.19
CA LEU A 88 -11.49 -5.58 -34.98
C LEU A 88 -11.47 -6.63 -33.87
N ARG A 89 -11.85 -7.87 -34.18
CA ARG A 89 -11.84 -8.97 -33.20
C ARG A 89 -10.44 -9.23 -32.65
N ALA A 90 -9.42 -9.25 -33.51
CA ALA A 90 -8.04 -9.41 -33.07
C ALA A 90 -7.58 -8.24 -32.19
N GLY A 91 -7.97 -7.00 -32.55
CA GLY A 91 -7.70 -5.80 -31.75
C GLY A 91 -8.37 -5.85 -30.38
N SER A 92 -9.64 -6.28 -30.32
CA SER A 92 -10.36 -6.46 -29.06
C SER A 92 -9.69 -7.50 -28.17
N PHE A 93 -9.27 -8.65 -28.71
CA PHE A 93 -8.53 -9.64 -27.94
C PHE A 93 -7.18 -9.08 -27.44
N ALA A 94 -6.41 -8.43 -28.32
CA ALA A 94 -5.14 -7.81 -27.93
C ALA A 94 -5.34 -6.78 -26.79
N PHE A 95 -6.37 -5.96 -26.89
CA PHE A 95 -6.74 -4.99 -25.86
C PHE A 95 -7.06 -5.68 -24.52
N VAL A 96 -7.88 -6.72 -24.54
CA VAL A 96 -8.23 -7.48 -23.32
C VAL A 96 -7.00 -8.11 -22.70
N TYR A 97 -6.14 -8.77 -23.47
CA TYR A 97 -4.91 -9.38 -22.95
C TYR A 97 -3.89 -8.37 -22.43
N LEU A 98 -3.91 -7.13 -22.93
CA LEU A 98 -3.04 -6.06 -22.44
C LEU A 98 -3.59 -5.41 -21.15
N ILE A 99 -4.89 -5.14 -21.10
CA ILE A 99 -5.52 -4.33 -20.05
C ILE A 99 -6.03 -5.18 -18.88
N ALA A 100 -6.64 -6.35 -19.15
CA ALA A 100 -7.25 -7.16 -18.09
C ALA A 100 -6.26 -7.53 -16.97
N PRO A 101 -4.99 -7.89 -17.25
CA PRO A 101 -4.03 -8.18 -16.19
C PRO A 101 -3.69 -6.96 -15.32
N LEU A 102 -3.80 -5.74 -15.84
CA LEU A 102 -3.55 -4.50 -15.09
C LEU A 102 -4.61 -4.26 -14.01
N ALA A 103 -5.79 -4.88 -14.12
CA ALA A 103 -6.81 -4.84 -13.07
C ALA A 103 -6.34 -5.49 -11.75
N ALA A 104 -5.24 -6.24 -11.75
CA ALA A 104 -4.61 -6.74 -10.54
C ALA A 104 -3.88 -5.66 -9.71
N LEU A 105 -3.51 -4.52 -10.31
CA LEU A 105 -2.75 -3.47 -9.60
C LEU A 105 -3.55 -2.78 -8.49
N PRO A 106 -4.83 -2.38 -8.68
CA PRO A 106 -5.66 -1.86 -7.59
C PRO A 106 -5.84 -2.87 -6.45
N VAL A 107 -5.95 -4.16 -6.79
CA VAL A 107 -6.06 -5.25 -5.79
C VAL A 107 -4.78 -5.34 -4.97
N ALA A 108 -3.61 -5.24 -5.60
CA ALA A 108 -2.33 -5.22 -4.89
C ALA A 108 -2.19 -3.99 -3.97
N GLY A 109 -2.65 -2.82 -4.41
CA GLY A 109 -2.71 -1.62 -3.58
C GLY A 109 -3.61 -1.81 -2.35
N PHE A 110 -4.80 -2.38 -2.54
CA PHE A 110 -5.72 -2.71 -1.45
C PHE A 110 -5.12 -3.73 -0.48
N LEU A 111 -4.52 -4.80 -1.00
CA LEU A 111 -3.87 -5.83 -0.18
C LEU A 111 -2.69 -5.26 0.61
N SER A 112 -1.89 -4.37 0.01
CA SER A 112 -0.83 -3.67 0.72
C SER A 112 -1.37 -2.88 1.92
N GLN A 113 -2.46 -2.13 1.71
CA GLN A 113 -3.13 -1.40 2.78
C GLN A 113 -3.64 -2.34 3.88
N ALA A 114 -4.26 -3.46 3.48
CA ALA A 114 -4.79 -4.47 4.40
C ALA A 114 -3.68 -5.18 5.20
N VAL A 115 -2.54 -5.50 4.58
CA VAL A 115 -1.39 -6.12 5.27
C VAL A 115 -0.77 -5.15 6.28
N GLN A 116 -0.66 -3.87 5.93
CA GLN A 116 -0.02 -2.87 6.79
C GLN A 116 -0.89 -2.45 7.98
N SER A 117 -2.19 -2.26 7.73
CA SER A 117 -3.11 -1.64 8.71
C SER A 117 -4.19 -2.58 9.25
N GLY A 118 -4.32 -3.79 8.69
CA GLY A 118 -5.48 -4.64 8.90
C GLY A 118 -6.72 -4.11 8.19
N PHE A 119 -7.87 -4.77 8.40
CA PHE A 119 -9.17 -4.22 8.02
C PHE A 119 -9.55 -3.14 9.04
N VAL A 120 -9.14 -1.91 8.78
CA VAL A 120 -9.37 -0.78 9.68
C VAL A 120 -10.85 -0.38 9.70
N SER A 121 -11.40 -0.18 10.90
CA SER A 121 -12.80 0.16 11.18
C SER A 121 -13.32 1.39 10.41
N THR A 122 -14.63 1.39 10.15
CA THR A 122 -15.43 2.43 9.48
C THR A 122 -15.44 3.80 10.18
N GLY A 123 -14.78 3.97 11.33
CA GLY A 123 -14.70 5.24 12.07
C GLY A 123 -14.17 6.42 11.23
N ARG A 124 -13.36 6.16 10.21
CA ARG A 124 -12.85 7.16 9.25
C ARG A 124 -13.78 7.51 8.10
N LEU A 125 -14.94 6.85 7.96
CA LEU A 125 -15.94 7.15 6.93
C LEU A 125 -16.82 8.37 7.28
N ARG A 126 -16.67 8.93 8.49
CA ARG A 126 -17.35 10.18 8.85
C ARG A 126 -16.68 11.35 8.12
N PRO A 127 -17.43 12.12 7.30
CA PRO A 127 -16.87 13.32 6.65
C PRO A 127 -16.46 14.32 7.74
N GLN A 128 -15.15 14.53 7.89
CA GLN A 128 -14.59 15.55 8.77
C GLN A 128 -14.39 16.83 7.97
N ALA A 129 -15.15 17.89 8.28
CA ALA A 129 -15.06 19.19 7.60
C ALA A 129 -13.63 19.78 7.63
N ALA A 130 -12.85 19.48 8.67
CA ALA A 130 -11.43 19.84 8.77
C ALA A 130 -10.56 19.29 7.62
N ARG A 131 -10.95 18.18 6.97
CA ARG A 131 -10.20 17.63 5.83
C ARG A 131 -10.41 18.41 4.53
N LEU A 132 -11.45 19.24 4.45
CA LEU A 132 -11.79 20.05 3.29
C LEU A 132 -11.14 21.44 3.31
N ASN A 133 -10.45 21.83 4.39
CA ASN A 133 -9.81 23.14 4.47
C ASN A 133 -8.53 23.18 3.60
N PRO A 134 -8.51 23.92 2.48
CA PRO A 134 -7.35 23.97 1.59
C PRO A 134 -6.13 24.64 2.25
N PHE A 135 -6.34 25.55 3.20
CA PHE A 135 -5.25 26.28 3.87
C PHE A 135 -4.45 25.37 4.82
N GLU A 136 -5.14 24.51 5.58
CA GLU A 136 -4.47 23.49 6.41
C GLU A 136 -3.73 22.46 5.57
N ASN A 137 -4.30 22.04 4.43
CA ASN A 137 -3.63 21.12 3.52
C ASN A 137 -2.39 21.76 2.87
N LEU A 138 -2.44 23.04 2.52
CA LEU A 138 -1.27 23.76 1.99
C LEU A 138 -0.16 23.90 3.03
N ARG A 139 -0.51 24.17 4.30
CA ARG A 139 0.45 24.23 5.41
C ARG A 139 1.06 22.86 5.73
N ARG A 140 0.33 21.75 5.48
CA ARG A 140 0.84 20.37 5.58
C ARG A 140 1.82 20.01 4.46
N LEU A 141 1.76 20.67 3.31
CA LEU A 141 2.74 20.47 2.22
C LEU A 141 4.08 21.17 2.52
N PHE A 142 4.09 22.21 3.36
CA PHE A 142 5.28 22.95 3.77
C PHE A 142 5.39 23.10 5.30
N PRO A 143 5.56 22.00 6.06
CA PRO A 143 5.77 22.12 7.49
C PRO A 143 7.12 22.79 7.77
N ALA A 144 7.15 23.76 8.70
CA ALA A 144 8.40 24.34 9.19
C ALA A 144 9.27 23.22 9.78
N GLY A 145 10.41 22.90 9.13
CA GLY A 145 11.25 21.73 9.45
C GLY A 145 11.54 20.77 8.28
N THR A 146 11.23 21.16 7.04
CA THR A 146 11.32 20.41 5.77
C THR A 146 12.65 19.72 5.44
N GLY A 147 13.78 20.11 6.05
CA GLY A 147 15.10 19.58 5.69
C GLY A 147 15.24 18.06 5.87
N VAL A 148 14.76 17.52 7.00
CA VAL A 148 14.90 16.08 7.31
C VAL A 148 14.01 15.22 6.39
N GLY A 149 12.80 15.70 6.08
CA GLY A 149 11.90 15.02 5.16
C GLY A 149 12.45 15.01 3.73
N ALA A 150 12.96 16.15 3.25
CA ALA A 150 13.58 16.26 1.94
C ALA A 150 14.83 15.35 1.82
N LEU A 151 15.68 15.33 2.85
CA LEU A 151 16.85 14.46 2.89
C LEU A 151 16.46 12.98 2.83
N LYS A 152 15.47 12.54 3.60
CA LYS A 152 14.97 11.16 3.55
C LYS A 152 14.49 10.78 2.15
N THR A 153 13.71 11.63 1.50
CA THR A 153 13.22 11.39 0.13
C THR A 153 14.37 11.36 -0.87
N ALA A 154 15.34 12.28 -0.76
CA ALA A 154 16.52 12.30 -1.62
C ALA A 154 17.36 11.02 -1.49
N VAL A 155 17.59 10.53 -0.27
CA VAL A 155 18.33 9.27 -0.04
C VAL A 155 17.60 8.09 -0.68
N LYS A 156 16.27 7.99 -0.49
CA LYS A 156 15.46 6.94 -1.11
C LYS A 156 15.54 6.96 -2.64
N LEU A 157 15.40 8.15 -3.24
CA LEU A 157 15.49 8.35 -4.68
C LEU A 157 16.89 8.00 -5.22
N SER A 158 17.95 8.39 -4.54
CA SER A 158 19.32 8.05 -4.93
C SER A 158 19.56 6.54 -4.87
N LEU A 159 19.06 5.86 -3.85
CA LEU A 159 19.20 4.41 -3.70
C LEU A 159 18.45 3.65 -4.80
N LEU A 160 17.24 4.09 -5.12
CA LEU A 160 16.44 3.59 -6.25
C LEU A 160 17.10 3.87 -7.60
N GLY A 161 17.55 5.10 -7.83
CA GLY A 161 18.24 5.52 -9.04
C GLY A 161 19.52 4.72 -9.26
N TYR A 162 20.28 4.47 -8.18
CA TYR A 162 21.46 3.61 -8.22
C TYR A 162 21.11 2.17 -8.59
N ALA A 163 20.04 1.58 -8.02
CA ALA A 163 19.61 0.23 -8.37
C ALA A 163 19.24 0.10 -9.87
N VAL A 164 18.53 1.09 -10.41
CA VAL A 164 18.21 1.15 -11.85
C VAL A 164 19.47 1.30 -12.69
N TYR A 165 20.36 2.22 -12.32
CA TYR A 165 21.62 2.46 -13.02
C TYR A 165 22.53 1.23 -13.03
N ALA A 166 22.73 0.60 -11.87
CA ALA A 166 23.53 -0.62 -11.73
C ALA A 166 22.93 -1.77 -12.56
N GLY A 167 21.60 -1.91 -12.56
CA GLY A 167 20.89 -2.84 -13.43
C GLY A 167 21.17 -2.56 -14.91
N ALA A 168 21.06 -1.31 -15.36
CA ALA A 168 21.31 -0.94 -16.75
C ALA A 168 22.75 -1.21 -17.18
N VAL A 169 23.73 -0.81 -16.36
CA VAL A 169 25.16 -1.04 -16.61
C VAL A 169 25.48 -2.53 -16.65
N SER A 170 24.84 -3.35 -15.82
CA SER A 170 25.02 -4.81 -15.85
C SER A 170 24.59 -5.46 -17.18
N GLN A 171 23.61 -4.86 -17.88
CA GLN A 171 23.08 -5.36 -19.14
C GLN A 171 23.76 -4.73 -20.36
N ALA A 172 24.43 -3.58 -20.19
CA ALA A 172 25.06 -2.84 -21.29
C ALA A 172 26.05 -3.67 -22.14
N PRO A 173 26.90 -4.55 -21.57
CA PRO A 173 27.81 -5.38 -22.37
C PRO A 173 27.11 -6.36 -23.32
N LEU A 174 25.83 -6.63 -23.09
CA LEU A 174 25.05 -7.59 -23.87
C LEU A 174 24.38 -6.94 -25.09
N LEU A 175 24.25 -5.61 -25.11
CA LEU A 175 23.62 -4.86 -26.20
C LEU A 175 24.28 -5.10 -27.57
N PRO A 176 25.63 -5.15 -27.71
CA PRO A 176 26.26 -5.43 -29.00
C PRO A 176 25.95 -6.84 -29.52
N VAL A 177 25.79 -7.81 -28.62
CA VAL A 177 25.46 -9.20 -28.98
C VAL A 177 24.02 -9.31 -29.47
N MET A 178 23.11 -8.47 -28.96
CA MET A 178 21.72 -8.44 -29.46
C MET A 178 21.62 -7.99 -30.92
N ALA A 179 22.56 -7.17 -31.41
CA ALA A 179 22.53 -6.67 -32.78
C ALA A 179 22.75 -7.77 -33.84
N SER A 180 23.32 -8.92 -33.44
CA SER A 180 23.53 -10.08 -34.32
C SER A 180 22.49 -11.19 -34.15
N MET A 181 21.51 -11.02 -33.25
CA MET A 181 20.44 -11.99 -33.02
C MET A 181 19.26 -11.78 -33.99
N ASP A 182 18.51 -12.85 -34.28
CA ASP A 182 17.21 -12.70 -34.92
C ASP A 182 16.20 -12.00 -33.98
N ALA A 183 15.13 -11.46 -34.56
CA ALA A 183 14.16 -10.64 -33.82
C ALA A 183 13.50 -11.38 -32.64
N VAL A 184 13.23 -12.68 -32.76
CA VAL A 184 12.56 -13.45 -31.71
C VAL A 184 13.53 -13.71 -30.56
N THR A 185 14.75 -14.12 -30.86
CA THR A 185 15.80 -14.33 -29.86
C THR A 185 16.17 -13.03 -29.15
N ALA A 186 16.31 -11.93 -29.91
CA ALA A 186 16.57 -10.60 -29.35
C ALA A 186 15.46 -10.13 -28.40
N ALA A 187 14.18 -10.39 -28.75
CA ALA A 187 13.05 -10.04 -27.89
C ALA A 187 13.04 -10.85 -26.57
N GLY A 188 13.32 -12.16 -26.64
CA GLY A 188 13.44 -13.00 -25.45
C GLY A 188 14.59 -12.58 -24.55
N PHE A 189 15.72 -12.23 -25.14
CA PHE A 189 16.87 -11.68 -24.42
C PHE A 189 16.52 -10.35 -23.73
N MET A 190 15.89 -9.43 -24.45
CA MET A 190 15.44 -8.14 -23.91
C MET A 190 14.50 -8.33 -22.72
N ALA A 191 13.53 -9.24 -22.84
CA ALA A 191 12.62 -9.57 -21.76
C ALA A 191 13.39 -10.06 -20.52
N ARG A 192 14.34 -10.97 -20.68
CA ARG A 192 15.18 -11.47 -19.58
C ARG A 192 16.01 -10.36 -18.92
N SER A 193 16.61 -9.46 -19.71
CA SER A 193 17.35 -8.31 -19.21
C SER A 193 16.47 -7.37 -18.41
N VAL A 194 15.27 -7.04 -18.92
CA VAL A 194 14.28 -6.22 -18.21
C VAL A 194 13.88 -6.86 -16.89
N PHE A 195 13.56 -8.16 -16.86
CA PHE A 195 13.23 -8.84 -15.61
C PHE A 195 14.39 -8.87 -14.61
N THR A 196 15.63 -9.02 -15.09
CA THR A 196 16.82 -8.98 -14.23
C THR A 196 17.01 -7.60 -13.59
N MET A 197 16.74 -6.53 -14.34
CA MET A 197 16.76 -5.17 -13.80
C MET A 197 15.61 -4.95 -12.81
N MET A 198 14.40 -5.39 -13.16
CA MET A 198 13.22 -5.26 -12.30
C MET A 198 13.38 -5.99 -10.96
N THR A 199 13.99 -7.18 -10.94
CA THR A 199 14.25 -7.91 -9.69
C THR A 199 15.26 -7.16 -8.81
N GLY A 200 16.31 -6.57 -9.38
CA GLY A 200 17.22 -5.70 -8.64
C GLY A 200 16.52 -4.48 -8.02
N VAL A 201 15.66 -3.83 -8.78
CA VAL A 201 14.83 -2.71 -8.28
C VAL A 201 13.86 -3.16 -7.19
N LEU A 202 13.24 -4.34 -7.32
CA LEU A 202 12.36 -4.89 -6.29
C LEU A 202 13.08 -5.13 -4.97
N TRP A 203 14.32 -5.65 -5.00
CA TRP A 203 15.12 -5.81 -3.80
C TRP A 203 15.46 -4.47 -3.14
N ALA A 204 15.79 -3.45 -3.93
CA ALA A 204 16.03 -2.10 -3.43
C ALA A 204 14.75 -1.49 -2.81
N LEU A 205 13.61 -1.62 -3.49
CA LEU A 205 12.31 -1.19 -2.98
C LEU A 205 11.93 -1.91 -1.69
N LEU A 206 12.18 -3.22 -1.61
CA LEU A 206 11.91 -4.00 -0.40
C LEU A 206 12.73 -3.48 0.78
N ALA A 207 14.03 -3.24 0.58
CA ALA A 207 14.89 -2.71 1.63
C ALA A 207 14.40 -1.34 2.13
N VAL A 208 14.06 -0.44 1.20
CA VAL A 208 13.50 0.89 1.54
C VAL A 208 12.15 0.76 2.25
N ALA A 209 11.27 -0.11 1.77
CA ALA A 209 9.95 -0.36 2.34
C ALA A 209 10.02 -0.90 3.76
N VAL A 210 10.93 -1.84 4.04
CA VAL A 210 11.11 -2.41 5.38
C VAL A 210 11.59 -1.33 6.36
N ILE A 211 12.57 -0.52 5.97
CA ILE A 211 13.09 0.57 6.81
C ILE A 211 12.00 1.62 7.08
N ASP A 212 11.28 2.03 6.03
CA ASP A 212 10.22 3.02 6.14
C ASP A 212 9.07 2.50 7.01
N TYR A 213 8.64 1.26 6.82
CA TYR A 213 7.61 0.63 7.65
C TYR A 213 8.03 0.49 9.11
N ALA A 214 9.28 0.09 9.39
CA ALA A 214 9.79 0.04 10.74
C ALA A 214 9.79 1.42 11.42
N TYR A 215 10.18 2.47 10.69
CA TYR A 215 10.15 3.84 11.18
C TYR A 215 8.72 4.33 11.45
N GLU A 216 7.80 4.11 10.51
CA GLU A 216 6.38 4.46 10.67
C GLU A 216 5.72 3.68 11.80
N ARG A 217 6.08 2.41 11.98
CA ARG A 217 5.61 1.59 13.10
C ARG A 217 6.10 2.12 14.43
N TRP A 218 7.37 2.50 14.53
CA TRP A 218 7.94 3.10 15.73
C TRP A 218 7.28 4.44 16.06
N LEU A 219 7.07 5.30 15.05
CA LEU A 219 6.40 6.59 15.23
C LEU A 219 4.95 6.41 15.67
N PHE A 220 4.25 5.43 15.09
CA PHE A 220 2.88 5.09 15.48
C PHE A 220 2.82 4.62 16.93
N GLU A 221 3.70 3.71 17.35
CA GLU A 221 3.74 3.22 18.73
C GLU A 221 4.00 4.38 19.72
N ARG A 222 4.88 5.33 19.36
CA ARG A 222 5.10 6.55 20.15
C ARG A 222 3.86 7.45 20.22
N SER A 223 3.09 7.53 19.15
CA SER A 223 1.88 8.37 19.10
C SER A 223 0.74 7.88 19.99
N ILE A 224 0.77 6.61 20.38
CA ILE A 224 -0.23 5.96 21.24
C ILE A 224 0.30 5.66 22.65
N MET A 225 1.47 6.19 23.02
CA MET A 225 1.96 6.17 24.40
C MET A 225 0.96 6.89 25.31
N VAL A 226 0.90 6.44 26.56
CA VAL A 226 -0.02 6.96 27.57
C VAL A 226 0.75 7.71 28.65
N SER A 227 0.09 8.63 29.35
CA SER A 227 0.66 9.25 30.54
C SER A 227 0.52 8.34 31.75
N ARG A 228 1.33 8.55 32.80
CA ARG A 228 1.19 7.81 34.08
C ARG A 228 -0.20 7.93 34.69
N ALA A 229 -0.83 9.07 34.45
CA ALA A 229 -2.11 9.40 35.03
C ALA A 229 -3.26 8.74 34.25
N GLU A 230 -3.15 8.66 32.91
CA GLU A 230 -4.00 7.83 32.06
C GLU A 230 -3.86 6.33 32.43
N LEU A 231 -2.64 5.85 32.66
CA LEU A 231 -2.39 4.46 33.05
C LEU A 231 -3.07 4.11 34.38
N LYS A 232 -2.98 5.00 35.37
CA LYS A 232 -3.64 4.82 36.67
C LYS A 232 -5.17 4.84 36.54
N ALA A 233 -5.71 5.70 35.69
CA ALA A 233 -7.14 5.74 35.40
C ALA A 233 -7.61 4.45 34.72
N GLU A 234 -6.87 3.93 33.74
CA GLU A 234 -7.19 2.65 33.09
C GLU A 234 -7.18 1.48 34.07
N SER A 235 -6.19 1.41 34.97
CA SER A 235 -6.11 0.38 36.01
C SER A 235 -7.30 0.46 36.98
N ALA A 236 -7.66 1.66 37.43
CA ALA A 236 -8.81 1.86 38.32
C ALA A 236 -10.14 1.46 37.65
N GLU A 237 -10.29 1.77 36.36
CA GLU A 237 -11.47 1.43 35.57
C GLU A 237 -11.54 -0.09 35.25
N ALA A 238 -10.39 -0.75 35.07
CA ALA A 238 -10.29 -2.19 34.87
C ALA A 238 -10.59 -3.00 36.15
N GLU A 239 -10.15 -2.53 37.31
CA GLU A 239 -10.45 -3.16 38.60
C GLU A 239 -11.90 -2.92 39.06
N GLY A 240 -12.56 -1.90 38.49
CA GLY A 240 -13.89 -1.41 38.86
C GLY A 240 -13.86 -0.67 40.19
N ASP A 241 -14.73 0.34 40.36
CA ASP A 241 -14.79 1.13 41.60
C ASP A 241 -14.89 0.19 42.83
N PRO A 242 -13.91 0.22 43.75
CA PRO A 242 -13.93 -0.61 44.95
C PRO A 242 -15.21 -0.41 45.75
N ALA A 243 -15.80 0.79 45.72
CA ALA A 243 -17.09 1.07 46.36
C ALA A 243 -18.24 0.33 45.67
N VAL A 244 -18.22 0.19 44.34
CA VAL A 244 -19.19 -0.61 43.59
C VAL A 244 -19.01 -2.10 43.85
N ARG A 245 -17.76 -2.61 43.84
CA ARG A 245 -17.46 -4.01 44.23
C ARG A 245 -17.86 -4.33 45.67
N ALA A 246 -17.70 -3.38 46.60
CA ALA A 246 -18.12 -3.50 47.98
C ALA A 246 -19.65 -3.45 48.14
N ARG A 247 -20.34 -2.58 47.38
CA ARG A 247 -21.81 -2.54 47.33
C ARG A 247 -22.41 -3.83 46.78
N ILE A 248 -21.83 -4.39 45.71
CA ILE A 248 -22.26 -5.67 45.13
C ILE A 248 -22.06 -6.80 46.17
N ARG A 249 -20.90 -6.84 46.85
CA ARG A 249 -20.66 -7.81 47.93
C ARG A 249 -21.65 -7.69 49.09
N LYS A 250 -21.97 -6.46 49.54
CA LYS A 250 -22.98 -6.24 50.58
C LYS A 250 -24.38 -6.69 50.14
N ALA A 251 -24.79 -6.35 48.91
CA ALA A 251 -26.07 -6.76 48.36
C ALA A 251 -26.17 -8.30 48.23
N GLN A 252 -25.08 -8.97 47.83
CA GLN A 252 -25.01 -10.44 47.79
C GLN A 252 -25.13 -11.05 49.19
N ALA A 253 -24.47 -10.49 50.20
CA ALA A 253 -24.57 -10.96 51.59
C ALA A 253 -25.98 -10.79 52.17
N GLU A 254 -26.64 -9.65 51.90
CA GLU A 254 -28.02 -9.40 52.34
C GLU A 254 -29.05 -10.30 51.63
N ALA A 255 -28.84 -10.62 50.35
CA ALA A 255 -29.70 -11.55 49.61
C ALA A 255 -29.60 -12.99 50.15
N ILE A 256 -28.41 -13.44 50.52
CA ILE A 256 -28.19 -14.77 51.12
C ILE A 256 -28.82 -14.85 52.52
N GLY A 257 -28.78 -13.77 53.30
CA GLY A 257 -29.41 -13.71 54.63
C GLY A 257 -30.94 -13.69 54.61
N ARG A 258 -31.57 -13.36 53.47
CA ARG A 258 -33.03 -13.31 53.32
C ARG A 258 -33.66 -14.59 52.74
N GLY A 259 -32.87 -15.46 52.11
CA GLY A 259 -33.35 -16.74 51.55
C GLY A 259 -33.36 -17.93 52.53
N GLY A 260 -32.96 -17.72 53.79
CA GLY A 260 -32.83 -18.76 54.81
C GLY A 260 -33.91 -18.74 55.91
N ARG A 261 -35.10 -18.21 55.63
CA ARG A 261 -36.26 -18.26 56.53
C ARG A 261 -37.47 -18.86 55.83
#